data_AF-M6RDN5-F1
#
_entry.id   AF-M6RDN5-F1
#
_cell.length_a   1.000
_cell.length_b   1.000
_cell.length_c   1.000
_cell.angle_alpha   90.00
_cell.angle_beta   90.00
_cell.angle_gamma   90.00
#
_symmetry.space_group_name_H-M   'P 1'
#
loop_
_entity.id
_entity.type
_entity.pdbx_description
1 polymer ?
#
loop_
_entity_poly.entity_id
_entity_poly.type
_entity_poly.pdbx_seq_one_letter_code
_entity_poly.pdbx_strand_id
1 'polypeptide(L)'
;MDTHAILENVLNPPVLFFFLGMGVVFFKSDLVIPESLSKFFSMYLLFAIGFKGGHELSKTAFSQEHLFTLIACSIMAIIVPIYAYFVLKIKLDKHNAAALAGSFGSISAVTFVTAGAFLHNLKVEYGGFIVAGMALMESPAIVIAVVLDRLNKIK
;
A
#
# COMPACT_ATOMS: atom_id res chain seq x y z
N MET A 1 -20.94 -20.95 5.90
CA MET A 1 -20.14 -20.03 5.07
C MET A 1 -21.09 -19.38 4.11
N ASP A 2 -21.11 -18.05 4.08
CA ASP A 2 -21.99 -17.29 3.21
C ASP A 2 -21.43 -17.29 1.77
N THR A 3 -21.99 -18.13 0.89
CA THR A 3 -21.48 -18.34 -0.47
C THR A 3 -21.56 -17.08 -1.33
N HIS A 4 -22.52 -16.21 -1.04
CA HIS A 4 -22.67 -14.91 -1.68
C HIS A 4 -21.46 -14.00 -1.42
N ALA A 5 -20.99 -13.91 -0.17
CA ALA A 5 -19.84 -13.10 0.17
C ALA A 5 -18.55 -13.57 -0.52
N ILE A 6 -18.38 -14.89 -0.69
CA ILE A 6 -17.22 -15.44 -1.42
C ILE A 6 -17.29 -15.02 -2.89
N LEU A 7 -18.46 -15.14 -3.50
CA LEU A 7 -18.65 -14.80 -4.91
C LEU A 7 -18.40 -13.30 -5.16
N GLU A 8 -18.88 -12.42 -4.29
CA GLU A 8 -18.62 -10.97 -4.38
C GLU A 8 -17.13 -10.62 -4.28
N ASN A 9 -16.38 -11.30 -3.40
CA ASN A 9 -14.94 -11.06 -3.27
C ASN A 9 -14.16 -11.57 -4.49
N VAL A 10 -14.53 -12.73 -5.05
CA VAL A 10 -13.86 -13.30 -6.23
C VAL A 10 -14.17 -12.50 -7.50
N LEU A 11 -15.40 -12.00 -7.63
CA LEU A 11 -15.84 -11.19 -8.77
C LEU A 11 -15.45 -9.70 -8.67
N ASN A 12 -14.69 -9.32 -7.64
CA ASN A 12 -14.21 -7.95 -7.50
C ASN A 12 -13.17 -7.62 -8.60
N PRO A 13 -13.23 -6.45 -9.27
CA PRO A 13 -12.38 -6.13 -10.41
C PRO A 13 -10.87 -6.37 -10.22
N PRO A 14 -10.18 -5.91 -9.15
CA PRO A 14 -8.77 -6.26 -8.90
C PRO A 14 -8.46 -7.76 -8.94
N VAL A 15 -9.33 -8.61 -8.41
CA VAL A 15 -9.15 -10.08 -8.43
C VAL A 15 -9.30 -10.61 -9.86
N LEU A 16 -10.32 -10.15 -10.58
CA LEU A 16 -10.52 -10.51 -11.98
C LEU A 16 -9.37 -10.06 -12.88
N PHE A 17 -8.82 -8.85 -12.67
CA PHE A 17 -7.65 -8.36 -13.40
C PHE A 17 -6.37 -9.15 -13.07
N PHE A 18 -6.21 -9.63 -11.84
CA PHE A 18 -5.13 -10.55 -11.48
C PHE A 18 -5.25 -11.86 -12.26
N PHE A 19 -6.44 -12.47 -12.32
CA PHE A 19 -6.67 -13.67 -13.10
C PHE A 19 -6.57 -13.43 -14.61
N LEU A 20 -6.95 -12.26 -15.10
CA LEU A 20 -6.73 -11.86 -16.50
C LEU A 20 -5.23 -11.83 -16.82
N GLY A 21 -4.41 -11.20 -15.97
CA GLY A 21 -2.96 -11.17 -16.13
C GLY A 21 -2.35 -12.57 -16.12
N MET A 22 -2.81 -13.44 -15.23
CA MET A 22 -2.44 -14.86 -15.22
C MET A 22 -2.85 -15.58 -16.52
N GLY A 23 -4.05 -15.32 -17.03
CA GLY A 23 -4.54 -15.83 -18.31
C GLY A 23 -3.67 -15.37 -19.48
N VAL A 24 -3.30 -14.10 -19.54
CA VAL A 24 -2.40 -13.54 -20.57
C VAL A 24 -1.08 -14.31 -20.60
N VAL A 25 -0.49 -14.63 -19.44
CA VAL A 25 0.73 -15.43 -19.35
C VAL A 25 0.50 -16.88 -19.79
N PHE A 26 -0.57 -17.52 -19.31
CA PHE A 26 -0.86 -18.93 -19.64
C PHE A 26 -1.16 -19.15 -21.12
N PHE A 27 -1.91 -18.24 -21.74
CA PHE A 27 -2.23 -18.30 -23.17
C PHE A 27 -1.15 -17.69 -24.06
N LYS A 28 -0.03 -17.22 -23.49
CA LYS A 28 1.07 -16.54 -24.20
C LYS A 28 0.55 -15.42 -25.11
N SER A 29 -0.41 -14.64 -24.59
CA SER A 29 -1.03 -13.54 -25.34
C SER A 29 -0.02 -12.41 -25.51
N ASP A 30 0.02 -11.80 -26.70
CA ASP A 30 0.82 -10.61 -27.02
C ASP A 30 0.22 -9.31 -26.43
N LEU A 31 -0.57 -9.42 -25.36
CA LEU A 31 -1.13 -8.26 -24.67
C LEU A 31 -0.02 -7.50 -23.95
N VAL A 32 0.52 -6.49 -24.61
CA VAL A 32 1.53 -5.58 -24.06
C VAL A 32 0.85 -4.32 -23.55
N ILE A 33 1.10 -3.98 -22.28
CA ILE A 33 0.75 -2.65 -21.75
C ILE A 33 1.92 -1.70 -22.03
N PRO A 34 1.73 -0.62 -22.79
CA PRO A 34 2.81 0.33 -23.07
C PRO A 34 3.36 0.97 -21.79
N GLU A 35 4.68 1.15 -21.73
CA GLU A 35 5.35 1.72 -20.55
C GLU A 35 4.83 3.15 -20.22
N SER A 36 4.49 3.93 -21.24
CA SER A 36 3.89 5.26 -21.09
C SER A 36 2.56 5.22 -20.33
N LEU A 37 1.72 4.23 -20.60
CA LEU A 37 0.46 4.00 -19.87
C LEU A 37 0.74 3.62 -18.41
N SER A 38 1.72 2.74 -18.16
CA SER A 38 2.09 2.38 -16.78
C SER A 38 2.56 3.60 -15.98
N LYS A 39 3.44 4.43 -16.54
CA LYS A 39 3.92 5.67 -15.89
C LYS A 39 2.78 6.66 -15.66
N PHE A 40 1.91 6.82 -16.67
CA PHE A 40 0.74 7.69 -16.56
C PHE A 40 -0.19 7.25 -15.43
N PHE A 41 -0.55 5.96 -15.37
CA PHE A 41 -1.42 5.45 -14.31
C PHE A 41 -0.79 5.56 -12.92
N SER A 42 0.51 5.32 -12.78
CA SER A 42 1.21 5.52 -11.51
C SER A 42 1.16 6.98 -11.04
N MET A 43 1.46 7.94 -11.92
CA MET A 43 1.38 9.37 -11.58
C MET A 43 -0.06 9.81 -11.29
N TYR A 44 -1.01 9.37 -12.12
CA TYR A 44 -2.43 9.64 -11.91
C TYR A 44 -2.91 9.12 -10.56
N LEU A 45 -2.53 7.89 -10.20
CA LEU A 45 -2.93 7.28 -8.93
C LEU A 45 -2.34 8.05 -7.76
N LEU A 46 -1.05 8.41 -7.81
CA LEU A 46 -0.40 9.20 -6.76
C LEU A 46 -1.08 10.57 -6.60
N PHE A 47 -1.41 11.23 -7.70
CA PHE A 47 -2.13 12.51 -7.68
C PHE A 47 -3.55 12.37 -7.14
N ALA A 48 -4.31 11.37 -7.59
CA ALA A 48 -5.67 11.10 -7.14
C ALA A 48 -5.73 10.75 -5.64
N ILE A 49 -4.79 9.92 -5.14
CA ILE A 49 -4.68 9.60 -3.71
C ILE A 49 -4.40 10.86 -2.91
N GLY A 50 -3.41 11.66 -3.34
CA GLY A 50 -3.07 12.93 -2.68
C GLY A 50 -4.24 13.93 -2.67
N PHE A 51 -4.92 14.09 -3.81
CA PHE A 51 -6.07 14.99 -3.95
C PHE A 51 -7.25 14.54 -3.09
N LYS A 52 -7.59 13.24 -3.12
CA LYS A 52 -8.66 12.67 -2.29
C LYS A 52 -8.34 12.82 -0.80
N GLY A 53 -7.10 12.56 -0.40
CA GLY A 53 -6.65 12.77 0.99
C GLY A 53 -6.80 14.23 1.42
N GLY A 54 -6.30 15.18 0.62
CA GLY A 54 -6.44 16.62 0.89
C GLY A 54 -7.90 17.08 1.00
N HIS A 55 -8.77 16.58 0.13
CA HIS A 55 -10.22 16.88 0.17
C HIS A 55 -10.92 16.33 1.41
N GLU A 56 -10.57 15.13 1.86
CA GLU A 56 -11.14 14.58 3.10
C GLU A 56 -10.60 15.31 4.35
N LEU A 57 -9.34 15.77 4.30
CA LEU A 57 -8.75 16.60 5.36
C LEU A 57 -9.41 17.98 5.45
N SER A 58 -9.78 18.61 4.34
CA SER A 58 -10.38 19.95 4.34
C SER A 58 -11.80 19.98 4.90
N LYS A 59 -12.53 18.87 4.83
CA LYS A 59 -13.90 18.73 5.35
C LYS A 59 -13.96 18.49 6.85
N THR A 60 -12.88 17.98 7.43
CA THR A 60 -12.88 17.46 8.80
C THR A 60 -12.09 18.41 9.69
N ALA A 61 -12.71 18.89 10.77
CA ALA A 61 -11.97 19.64 11.78
C ALA A 61 -10.85 18.76 12.36
N PHE A 62 -9.63 19.30 12.37
CA PHE A 62 -8.48 18.56 12.91
C PHE A 62 -8.67 18.34 14.41
N SER A 63 -8.73 17.07 14.84
CA SER A 63 -8.92 16.67 16.23
C SER A 63 -7.62 16.09 16.81
N GLN A 64 -7.54 15.94 18.14
CA GLN A 64 -6.41 15.26 18.76
C GLN A 64 -6.30 13.79 18.35
N GLU A 65 -7.44 13.12 18.13
CA GLU A 65 -7.48 11.72 17.67
C GLU A 65 -6.77 11.57 16.31
N HIS A 66 -7.05 12.47 15.37
CA HIS A 66 -6.40 12.51 14.05
C HIS A 66 -4.87 12.65 14.17
N LEU A 67 -4.39 13.52 15.07
CA LEU A 67 -2.96 13.66 15.31
C LEU A 67 -2.34 12.36 15.82
N PHE A 68 -2.97 11.71 16.80
CA PHE A 68 -2.48 10.42 17.32
C PHE A 68 -2.49 9.33 16.24
N THR A 69 -3.49 9.30 15.36
CA THR A 69 -3.52 8.38 14.23
C THR A 69 -2.33 8.60 13.29
N LEU A 70 -2.02 9.84 12.90
CA LEU A 70 -0.86 10.11 12.02
C LEU A 70 0.47 9.76 12.67
N ILE A 71 0.60 10.03 13.96
CA ILE A 71 1.79 9.65 14.73
C ILE A 71 1.92 8.12 14.76
N ALA A 72 0.84 7.40 15.04
CA ALA A 72 0.83 5.94 15.03
C ALA A 72 1.21 5.38 13.64
N CYS A 73 0.63 5.91 12.56
CA CYS A 73 0.98 5.54 11.18
C CYS A 73 2.47 5.75 10.91
N SER A 74 3.01 6.91 11.26
CA SER A 74 4.43 7.25 11.06
C SER A 74 5.36 6.34 11.87
N ILE A 75 5.01 6.08 13.13
CA ILE A 75 5.76 5.16 14.00
C ILE A 75 5.76 3.76 13.41
N MET A 76 4.62 3.25 12.96
CA MET A 76 4.52 1.92 12.34
C MET A 76 5.32 1.82 11.05
N ALA A 77 5.27 2.86 10.20
CA ALA A 77 6.09 2.93 8.98
C ALA A 77 7.60 2.95 9.24
N ILE A 78 8.03 3.27 10.46
CA ILE A 78 9.44 3.17 10.87
C ILE A 78 9.73 1.82 11.52
N ILE A 79 8.91 1.38 12.47
CA ILE A 79 9.15 0.16 13.26
C ILE A 79 9.08 -1.09 12.38
N VAL A 80 8.08 -1.18 11.51
CA VAL A 80 7.86 -2.38 10.67
C VAL A 80 9.06 -2.72 9.78
N PRO A 81 9.59 -1.80 8.96
CA PRO A 81 10.77 -2.13 8.15
C PRO A 81 12.00 -2.43 9.01
N ILE A 82 12.15 -1.83 10.21
CA ILE A 82 13.29 -2.12 11.09
C ILE A 82 13.28 -3.59 11.53
N TYR A 83 12.20 -4.04 12.18
CA TYR A 83 12.19 -5.42 12.68
C TYR A 83 12.14 -6.42 11.52
N ALA A 84 11.40 -6.12 10.44
CA ALA A 84 11.30 -6.99 9.27
C ALA A 84 12.68 -7.21 8.64
N TYR A 85 13.50 -6.16 8.53
CA TYR A 85 14.86 -6.28 8.00
C TYR A 85 15.73 -7.25 8.80
N PHE A 86 15.71 -7.14 10.14
CA PHE A 86 16.51 -8.04 10.99
C PHE A 86 16.03 -9.49 10.93
N VAL A 87 14.71 -9.72 10.84
CA VAL A 87 14.14 -11.05 10.66
C VAL A 87 14.51 -11.62 9.28
N LEU A 88 14.37 -10.83 8.21
CA LEU A 88 14.62 -11.27 6.84
C LEU A 88 16.12 -11.53 6.57
N LYS A 89 17.01 -10.80 7.24
CA LYS A 89 18.46 -11.03 7.18
C LYS A 89 18.91 -12.41 7.67
N ILE A 90 18.06 -13.15 8.37
CA ILE A 90 18.36 -14.54 8.79
C ILE A 90 18.47 -15.46 7.56
N LYS A 91 17.74 -15.16 6.47
CA LYS A 91 17.68 -16.01 5.27
C LYS A 91 18.10 -15.31 3.98
N LEU A 92 18.06 -13.98 3.94
CA LEU A 92 18.33 -13.20 2.73
C LEU A 92 19.60 -12.35 2.90
N ASP A 93 20.22 -12.00 1.77
CA ASP A 93 21.26 -10.99 1.79
C ASP A 93 20.68 -9.62 2.17
N LYS A 94 21.60 -8.74 2.52
CA LYS A 94 21.29 -7.40 3.02
C LYS A 94 20.40 -6.58 2.09
N HIS A 95 20.68 -6.57 0.78
CA HIS A 95 19.99 -5.71 -0.17
C HIS A 95 18.54 -6.20 -0.34
N ASN A 96 18.38 -7.51 -0.48
CA ASN A 96 17.06 -8.14 -0.58
C ASN A 96 16.25 -8.00 0.72
N ALA A 97 16.88 -8.18 1.88
CA ALA A 97 16.23 -7.98 3.17
C ALA A 97 15.74 -6.54 3.34
N ALA A 98 16.54 -5.54 2.97
CA ALA A 98 16.17 -4.13 3.07
C ALA A 98 15.04 -3.76 2.10
N ALA A 99 15.13 -4.20 0.84
CA ALA A 99 14.10 -3.97 -0.17
C ALA A 99 12.74 -4.56 0.25
N LEU A 100 12.72 -5.81 0.72
CA LEU A 100 11.50 -6.46 1.19
C LEU A 100 10.97 -5.82 2.47
N ALA A 101 11.85 -5.48 3.41
CA ALA A 101 11.44 -4.79 4.64
C ALA A 101 10.78 -3.44 4.36
N GLY A 102 11.32 -2.65 3.41
CA GLY A 102 10.68 -1.42 2.96
C GLY A 102 9.35 -1.67 2.26
N SER A 103 9.29 -2.68 1.39
CA SER A 103 8.07 -3.03 0.64
C SER A 103 6.92 -3.45 1.57
N PHE A 104 7.20 -4.27 2.58
CA PHE A 104 6.20 -4.74 3.55
C PHE A 104 6.03 -3.83 4.76
N GLY A 105 6.97 -2.92 5.00
CA GLY A 105 6.89 -1.88 6.04
C GLY A 105 6.17 -0.62 5.59
N SER A 106 6.02 -0.43 4.27
CA SER A 106 5.16 0.57 3.66
C SER A 106 3.69 0.14 3.75
N ILE A 107 2.83 0.71 2.89
CA ILE A 107 1.40 0.41 2.81
C ILE A 107 1.01 -0.13 1.43
N SER A 108 -0.02 -0.98 1.39
CA SER A 108 -0.66 -1.41 0.15
C SER A 108 -1.88 -0.55 -0.15
N ALA A 109 -1.79 0.29 -1.18
CA ALA A 109 -2.91 1.08 -1.67
C ALA A 109 -4.10 0.21 -2.09
N VAL A 110 -3.83 -0.97 -2.67
CA VAL A 110 -4.88 -1.94 -3.06
C VAL A 110 -5.61 -2.47 -1.83
N THR A 111 -4.88 -2.82 -0.77
CA THR A 111 -5.48 -3.30 0.48
C THR A 111 -6.35 -2.22 1.11
N PHE A 112 -5.89 -0.97 1.10
CA PHE A 112 -6.66 0.16 1.60
C PHE A 112 -7.96 0.38 0.82
N VAL A 113 -7.90 0.42 -0.51
CA VAL A 113 -9.09 0.62 -1.36
C VAL A 113 -10.07 -0.54 -1.18
N THR A 114 -9.56 -1.78 -1.08
CA THR A 114 -10.38 -2.97 -0.85
C THR A 114 -11.07 -2.90 0.52
N ALA A 115 -10.34 -2.54 1.58
CA ALA A 115 -10.90 -2.36 2.91
C ALA A 115 -11.96 -1.25 2.95
N GLY A 116 -11.70 -0.13 2.27
CA GLY A 116 -12.67 0.96 2.13
C GLY A 116 -13.95 0.52 1.41
N ALA A 117 -13.83 -0.20 0.30
CA ALA A 117 -14.98 -0.77 -0.41
C ALA A 117 -15.76 -1.78 0.47
N PHE A 118 -15.04 -2.61 1.23
CA PHE A 118 -15.66 -3.55 2.16
C PHE A 118 -16.45 -2.85 3.27
N LEU A 119 -15.87 -1.85 3.93
CA LEU A 119 -16.56 -1.05 4.95
C LEU A 119 -17.75 -0.30 4.37
N HIS A 120 -17.63 0.22 3.15
CA HIS A 120 -18.72 0.87 2.43
C HIS A 120 -19.90 -0.10 2.20
N ASN A 121 -19.63 -1.35 1.79
CA ASN A 121 -20.67 -2.38 1.62
C ASN A 121 -21.35 -2.73 2.94
N LEU A 122 -20.59 -2.74 4.05
CA LEU A 122 -21.14 -2.93 5.39
C LEU A 122 -21.86 -1.69 5.95
N LYS A 123 -21.88 -0.57 5.21
CA LYS A 123 -22.38 0.74 5.66
C LYS A 123 -21.71 1.21 6.95
N VAL A 124 -20.45 0.84 7.15
CA VAL A 124 -19.61 1.33 8.25
C VAL A 124 -18.88 2.57 7.74
N GLU A 125 -19.18 3.71 8.35
CA GLU A 125 -18.45 4.94 8.06
C GLU A 125 -17.01 4.84 8.59
N TYR A 126 -16.06 5.28 7.79
CA TYR A 126 -14.67 5.44 8.18
C TYR A 126 -14.20 6.84 7.80
N GLY A 127 -13.42 7.47 8.67
CA GLY A 127 -12.96 8.83 8.45
C GLY A 127 -12.03 8.90 7.25
N GLY A 128 -12.33 9.76 6.28
CA GLY A 128 -11.49 9.98 5.09
C GLY A 128 -10.07 10.49 5.42
N PHE A 129 -9.85 10.96 6.65
CA PHE A 129 -8.56 11.33 7.21
C PHE A 129 -7.49 10.22 7.11
N ILE A 130 -7.90 8.94 7.14
CA ILE A 130 -6.96 7.81 7.08
C ILE A 130 -6.16 7.76 5.75
N VAL A 131 -6.64 8.44 4.69
CA VAL A 131 -5.89 8.62 3.44
C VAL A 131 -4.59 9.41 3.66
N ALA A 132 -4.58 10.39 4.57
CA ALA A 132 -3.35 11.09 4.94
C ALA A 132 -2.38 10.16 5.69
N GLY A 133 -2.90 9.30 6.55
CA GLY A 133 -2.13 8.24 7.21
C GLY A 133 -1.45 7.33 6.18
N MET A 134 -2.17 6.88 5.15
CA MET A 134 -1.60 6.10 4.04
C MET A 134 -0.43 6.83 3.38
N ALA A 135 -0.63 8.07 2.95
CA ALA A 135 0.42 8.83 2.27
C ALA A 135 1.66 9.02 3.17
N LEU A 136 1.45 9.22 4.47
CA LEU A 136 2.50 9.32 5.47
C LEU A 136 3.26 8.02 5.70
N MET A 137 2.68 6.85 5.47
CA MET A 137 3.36 5.57 5.70
C MET A 137 4.35 5.21 4.60
N GLU A 138 4.15 5.74 3.38
CA GLU A 138 4.99 5.42 2.21
C GLU A 138 6.44 5.90 2.40
N SER A 139 6.62 7.21 2.62
CA SER A 139 7.96 7.83 2.61
C SER A 139 8.85 7.38 3.77
N PRO A 140 8.39 7.31 5.04
CA PRO A 140 9.21 6.85 6.16
C PRO A 140 9.69 5.41 5.98
N ALA A 141 8.82 4.50 5.50
CA ALA A 141 9.20 3.11 5.31
C ALA A 141 10.30 2.94 4.26
N ILE A 142 10.17 3.66 3.14
CA ILE A 142 11.19 3.66 2.08
C ILE A 142 12.50 4.28 2.57
N VAL A 143 12.45 5.42 3.28
CA VAL A 143 13.65 6.06 3.84
C VAL A 143 14.38 5.12 4.79
N ILE A 144 13.66 4.46 5.71
CA ILE A 144 14.25 3.51 6.66
C ILE A 144 14.87 2.32 5.94
N ALA A 145 14.21 1.76 4.93
CA ALA A 145 14.77 0.68 4.13
C ALA A 145 16.07 1.08 3.42
N VAL A 146 16.13 2.28 2.84
CA VAL A 146 17.35 2.82 2.22
C VAL A 146 18.45 3.05 3.26
N VAL A 147 18.11 3.56 4.45
CA VAL A 147 19.08 3.74 5.53
C VAL A 147 19.66 2.40 5.97
N LEU A 148 18.82 1.38 6.19
CA LEU A 148 19.26 0.02 6.56
C LEU A 148 20.14 -0.61 5.48
N ASP A 149 19.83 -0.37 4.20
CA ASP A 149 20.67 -0.74 3.07
C ASP A 149 22.04 -0.02 3.07
N ARG A 150 22.09 1.25 3.44
CA ARG A 150 23.33 2.04 3.36
C ARG A 150 24.23 1.90 4.59
N LEU A 151 23.69 1.71 5.80
CA LEU A 151 24.46 1.67 7.05
C LEU A 151 25.50 0.53 7.09
N ASN A 152 25.22 -0.61 6.49
CA ASN A 152 26.16 -1.74 6.44
C ASN A 152 27.21 -1.64 5.30
N LYS A 153 27.51 -0.43 4.79
CA LYS A 153 28.64 -0.21 3.84
C LYS A 153 29.97 0.09 4.53
N ILE A 154 29.99 0.15 5.86
CA ILE A 154 31.23 0.30 6.63
C ILE A 154 31.78 -1.11 6.94
N LYS A 155 32.50 -1.67 5.97
CA LYS A 155 33.53 -2.67 6.21
C LYS A 155 34.70 -2.37 5.28
#